data_AF-A0A534A4W4-F1
#
_entry.id   AF-A0A534A4W4-F1
#
_cell.length_a   1.000
_cell.length_b   1.000
_cell.length_c   1.000
_cell.angle_alpha   90.00
_cell.angle_beta   90.00
_cell.angle_gamma   90.00
#
_symmetry.space_group_name_H-M   'P 1'
#
loop_
_entity.id
_entity.type
_entity.pdbx_description
1 polymer ?
#
loop_
_entity_poly.entity_id
_entity_poly.type
_entity_poly.pdbx_seq_one_letter_code
_entity_poly.pdbx_strand_id
1 'polypeptide(L)'
;ERLRFGADYLIPKPFDPRVLLWVAPAVAWAAVGSGVAGRVIDVDEYRAQLDARLGRAREVMRGLSSRAQQESQRIVFPEGEDPRILKAARILADDGVAEPILLGDPDAIRREADDAGVTLEDITLANPRGSVHLETFAQELWERRRRKG
;
A
#
# COMPACT_ATOMS: atom_id res chain seq x y z
N GLU A 1 1.13 16.33 -14.43
CA GLU A 1 0.82 15.04 -15.09
C GLU A 1 0.96 13.92 -14.06
N ARG A 2 0.01 13.00 -13.93
CA ARG A 2 0.01 11.95 -12.89
C ARG A 2 0.64 10.69 -13.49
N LEU A 3 1.85 10.34 -13.07
CA LEU A 3 2.62 9.21 -13.63
C LEU A 3 1.96 7.89 -13.19
N ARG A 4 1.50 7.07 -14.15
CA ARG A 4 0.90 5.75 -13.92
C ARG A 4 1.57 4.76 -14.86
N PHE A 5 1.98 3.60 -14.34
CA PHE A 5 2.49 2.52 -15.18
C PHE A 5 1.43 2.10 -16.19
N GLY A 6 1.81 1.93 -17.44
CA GLY A 6 0.93 1.60 -18.56
C GLY A 6 1.69 1.55 -19.87
N ALA A 7 0.98 1.30 -20.97
CA ALA A 7 1.58 1.18 -22.31
C ALA A 7 2.44 2.40 -22.69
N ASP A 8 2.06 3.60 -22.23
CA ASP A 8 2.76 4.86 -22.50
C ASP A 8 3.80 5.24 -21.42
N TYR A 9 3.96 4.43 -20.38
CA TYR A 9 4.83 4.69 -19.24
C TYR A 9 5.37 3.38 -18.64
N LEU A 10 6.21 2.72 -19.44
CA LEU A 10 6.87 1.46 -19.06
C LEU A 10 8.17 1.70 -18.30
N ILE A 11 8.97 2.66 -18.77
CA ILE A 11 10.22 3.09 -18.13
C ILE A 11 9.94 4.39 -17.39
N PRO A 12 10.18 4.43 -16.06
CA PRO A 12 9.85 5.60 -15.29
C PRO A 12 10.69 6.81 -15.74
N LYS A 13 10.05 7.98 -15.84
CA LYS A 13 10.68 9.22 -16.30
C LYS A 13 11.89 9.55 -15.38
N PRO A 14 12.94 10.22 -15.88
CA PRO A 14 14.15 10.51 -15.11
C PRO A 14 13.90 11.23 -13.77
N PHE A 15 12.81 11.99 -13.67
CA PHE A 15 12.42 12.73 -12.47
C PHE A 15 11.26 12.09 -11.69
N ASP A 16 10.93 10.83 -11.97
CA ASP A 16 10.00 10.07 -11.13
C ASP A 16 10.67 9.88 -9.74
N PRO A 17 10.06 10.38 -8.65
CA PRO A 17 10.64 10.27 -7.32
C PRO A 17 10.93 8.82 -6.90
N ARG A 18 10.17 7.84 -7.40
CA ARG A 18 10.38 6.42 -7.10
C ARG A 18 11.70 5.92 -7.66
N VAL A 19 12.10 6.40 -8.85
CA VAL A 19 13.39 6.09 -9.47
C VAL A 19 14.52 6.76 -8.72
N LEU A 20 14.35 8.03 -8.39
CA LEU A 20 15.37 8.79 -7.67
C LEU A 20 15.75 8.09 -6.36
N LEU A 21 14.75 7.65 -5.59
CA LEU A 21 14.95 6.97 -4.31
C LEU A 21 15.44 5.53 -4.43
N TRP A 22 15.46 4.95 -5.63
CA TRP A 22 15.99 3.60 -5.86
C TRP A 22 17.40 3.66 -6.46
N VAL A 23 17.57 4.43 -7.53
CA VAL A 23 18.79 4.52 -8.32
C VAL A 23 19.87 5.31 -7.58
N ALA A 24 19.54 6.45 -6.97
CA ALA A 24 20.57 7.29 -6.34
C ALA A 24 21.25 6.58 -5.14
N PRO A 25 20.53 5.89 -4.22
CA PRO A 25 21.19 5.08 -3.19
C PRO A 25 22.04 3.93 -3.75
N ALA A 26 21.54 3.23 -4.79
CA ALA A 26 22.27 2.12 -5.40
C ALA A 26 23.59 2.57 -6.06
N VAL A 27 23.57 3.70 -6.78
CA VAL A 27 24.77 4.29 -7.37
C VAL A 27 25.74 4.76 -6.29
N ALA A 28 25.24 5.39 -5.23
CA ALA A 28 26.09 5.83 -4.11
C ALA A 28 26.76 4.64 -3.42
N TRP A 29 26.03 3.55 -3.17
CA TRP A 29 26.59 2.31 -2.61
C TRP A 29 27.65 1.68 -3.53
N ALA A 30 27.38 1.62 -4.83
CA ALA A 30 28.35 1.11 -5.81
C ALA A 30 29.61 1.98 -5.89
N ALA A 31 29.49 3.31 -5.76
CA ALA A 31 30.63 4.22 -5.70
C ALA A 31 31.51 3.98 -4.46
N VAL A 32 30.89 3.64 -3.31
CA VAL A 32 31.63 3.23 -2.10
C VAL A 32 32.30 1.87 -2.31
N GLY A 33 31.57 0.88 -2.81
CA GLY A 33 32.11 -0.47 -3.05
C GLY A 33 33.24 -0.54 -4.09
N SER A 34 33.22 0.36 -5.07
CA SER A 34 34.28 0.50 -6.08
C SER A 34 35.46 1.36 -5.63
N GLY A 35 35.38 2.01 -4.46
CA GLY A 35 36.43 2.90 -3.94
C GLY A 35 36.49 4.27 -4.63
N VAL A 36 35.56 4.57 -5.55
CA VAL A 36 35.43 5.90 -6.16
C VAL A 36 35.02 6.93 -5.10
N ALA A 37 34.20 6.53 -4.13
CA ALA A 37 33.81 7.35 -2.99
C ALA A 37 34.44 6.81 -1.69
N GLY A 38 35.13 7.67 -0.95
CA GLY A 38 35.78 7.30 0.33
C GLY A 38 34.88 7.39 1.57
N ARG A 39 33.64 7.91 1.44
CA ARG A 39 32.70 8.04 2.55
C ARG A 39 31.77 6.83 2.59
N VAL A 40 31.87 6.04 3.65
CA VAL A 40 30.91 4.96 3.92
C VAL A 40 29.53 5.56 4.19
N ILE A 41 28.50 4.94 3.61
CA ILE A 41 27.09 5.31 3.81
C ILE A 41 26.29 4.10 4.28
N ASP A 42 25.31 4.35 5.13
CA ASP A 42 24.18 3.45 5.31
C ASP A 42 23.15 3.75 4.21
N VAL A 43 22.78 2.73 3.44
CA VAL A 43 21.94 2.91 2.24
C VAL A 43 20.51 3.31 2.62
N ASP A 44 20.00 2.77 3.72
CA ASP A 44 18.64 3.03 4.18
C ASP A 44 18.55 4.43 4.80
N GLU A 45 19.54 4.82 5.59
CA GLU A 45 19.64 6.19 6.13
C GLU A 45 19.78 7.21 4.98
N TYR A 46 20.65 6.92 4.00
CA TYR A 46 20.84 7.81 2.85
C TYR A 46 19.56 7.96 2.02
N ARG A 47 18.81 6.86 1.84
CA ARG A 47 17.51 6.88 1.17
C ARG A 47 16.48 7.71 1.95
N ALA A 48 16.46 7.62 3.27
CA ALA A 48 15.59 8.44 4.11
C ALA A 48 15.92 9.93 4.00
N GLN A 49 17.21 10.29 4.00
CA GLN A 49 17.66 11.68 3.80
C GLN A 49 17.25 12.23 2.43
N LEU A 50 17.32 11.42 1.36
CA LEU A 50 16.90 11.83 0.02
C LEU A 50 15.39 12.07 -0.06
N ASP A 51 14.58 11.23 0.58
CA ASP A 51 13.12 11.41 0.55
C ASP A 51 12.65 12.62 1.35
N ALA A 52 13.30 12.92 2.48
CA ALA A 52 13.01 14.14 3.26
C ALA A 52 13.20 15.42 2.42
N ARG A 53 14.14 15.41 1.46
CA ARG A 53 14.36 16.54 0.53
C ARG A 53 13.22 16.72 -0.48
N LEU A 54 12.39 15.70 -0.70
CA LEU A 54 11.24 15.76 -1.61
C LEU A 54 10.02 16.46 -1.00
N GLY A 55 10.07 16.80 0.30
CA GLY A 55 9.15 17.74 0.95
C GLY A 55 8.56 17.22 2.27
N ARG A 56 8.27 18.14 3.20
CA ARG A 56 7.79 17.86 4.57
C ARG A 56 6.57 16.94 4.63
N ALA A 57 5.62 17.06 3.69
CA ALA A 57 4.42 16.23 3.70
C ALA A 57 4.75 14.74 3.53
N ARG A 58 5.75 14.40 2.71
CA ARG A 58 6.19 13.01 2.50
C ARG A 58 6.94 12.47 3.71
N GLU A 59 7.77 13.30 4.33
CA GLU A 59 8.48 12.94 5.57
C GLU A 59 7.49 12.56 6.68
N VAL A 60 6.43 13.34 6.87
CA VAL A 60 5.38 13.02 7.85
C VAL A 60 4.67 11.70 7.48
N MET A 61 4.27 11.54 6.22
CA MET A 61 3.61 10.30 5.77
C MET A 61 4.48 9.07 5.94
N ARG A 62 5.78 9.15 5.63
CA ARG A 62 6.74 8.08 5.88
C ARG A 62 6.79 7.73 7.36
N GLY A 63 6.88 8.72 8.25
CA GLY A 63 6.87 8.49 9.70
C GLY A 63 5.61 7.75 10.17
N LEU A 64 4.45 8.05 9.58
CA LEU A 64 3.20 7.34 9.86
C LEU A 64 3.23 5.91 9.30
N SER A 65 3.64 5.72 8.04
CA SER A 65 3.78 4.40 7.42
C SER A 65 4.74 3.49 8.17
N SER A 66 5.91 4.00 8.59
CA SER A 66 6.89 3.21 9.34
C SER A 66 6.38 2.78 10.71
N ARG A 67 5.54 3.60 11.38
CA ARG A 67 4.88 3.18 12.62
C ARG A 67 3.82 2.12 12.37
N ALA A 68 3.03 2.27 11.31
CA ALA A 68 2.03 1.28 10.93
C ALA A 68 2.67 -0.07 10.57
N GLN A 69 3.83 -0.07 9.90
CA GLN A 69 4.58 -1.29 9.56
C GLN A 69 5.07 -2.07 10.79
N GLN A 70 5.36 -1.40 11.90
CA GLN A 70 5.79 -2.07 13.14
C GLN A 70 4.68 -2.90 13.78
N GLU A 71 3.42 -2.51 13.58
CA GLU A 71 2.25 -3.19 14.12
C GLU A 71 1.11 -3.16 13.10
N SER A 72 1.28 -3.96 12.03
CA SER A 72 0.30 -4.03 10.94
C SER A 72 -1.09 -4.38 11.46
N GLN A 73 -2.05 -3.49 11.20
CA GLN A 73 -3.43 -3.66 11.62
C GLN A 73 -4.28 -4.22 10.47
N ARG A 74 -5.35 -4.93 10.83
CA ARG A 74 -6.36 -5.40 9.88
C ARG A 74 -7.32 -4.26 9.54
N ILE A 75 -7.42 -3.90 8.25
CA ILE A 75 -8.25 -2.79 7.79
C ILE A 75 -9.31 -3.30 6.81
N VAL A 76 -10.58 -3.01 7.13
CA VAL A 76 -11.72 -3.41 6.30
C VAL A 76 -12.05 -2.32 5.29
N PHE A 77 -12.18 -2.72 4.03
CA PHE A 77 -12.62 -1.88 2.92
C PHE A 77 -14.00 -2.33 2.42
N PRO A 78 -15.07 -1.58 2.71
CA PRO A 78 -16.43 -1.94 2.30
C PRO A 78 -16.67 -1.92 0.79
N GLU A 79 -15.89 -1.12 0.07
CA GLU A 79 -16.00 -0.89 -1.38
C GLU A 79 -14.99 -1.78 -2.13
N GLY A 80 -15.03 -3.09 -1.87
CA GLY A 80 -14.03 -4.04 -2.38
C GLY A 80 -14.00 -4.19 -3.91
N GLU A 81 -15.05 -3.73 -4.58
CA GLU A 81 -15.20 -3.75 -6.04
C GLU A 81 -14.72 -2.43 -6.69
N ASP A 82 -14.24 -1.44 -5.95
CA ASP A 82 -13.71 -0.20 -6.53
C ASP A 82 -12.22 -0.37 -6.93
N PRO A 83 -11.83 -0.12 -8.19
CA PRO A 83 -10.45 -0.27 -8.67
C PRO A 83 -9.41 0.53 -7.90
N ARG A 84 -9.80 1.66 -7.32
CA ARG A 84 -8.91 2.52 -6.52
C ARG A 84 -8.65 1.88 -5.16
N ILE A 85 -9.67 1.25 -4.59
CA ILE A 85 -9.58 0.51 -3.33
C ILE A 85 -8.74 -0.76 -3.52
N LEU A 86 -8.96 -1.50 -4.61
CA LEU A 86 -8.13 -2.66 -4.98
C LEU A 86 -6.65 -2.30 -5.06
N LYS A 87 -6.32 -1.21 -5.76
CA LYS A 87 -4.94 -0.71 -5.86
C LYS A 87 -4.38 -0.26 -4.52
N ALA A 88 -5.19 0.41 -3.70
CA ALA A 88 -4.76 0.85 -2.37
C ALA A 88 -4.50 -0.34 -1.44
N ALA A 89 -5.39 -1.33 -1.43
CA ALA A 89 -5.23 -2.56 -0.65
C ALA A 89 -3.95 -3.30 -1.05
N ARG A 90 -3.68 -3.43 -2.36
CA ARG A 90 -2.42 -4.00 -2.86
C ARG A 90 -1.19 -3.26 -2.35
N ILE A 91 -1.17 -1.94 -2.49
CA ILE A 91 -0.04 -1.12 -2.01
C ILE A 91 0.16 -1.31 -0.49
N LEU A 92 -0.92 -1.32 0.30
CA LEU A 92 -0.83 -1.50 1.75
C LEU A 92 -0.29 -2.88 2.13
N ALA A 93 -0.68 -3.93 1.41
CA ALA A 93 -0.18 -5.28 1.62
C ALA A 93 1.29 -5.41 1.19
N ASP A 94 1.68 -4.88 0.03
CA ASP A 94 3.06 -4.91 -0.47
C ASP A 94 4.03 -4.15 0.43
N ASP A 95 3.60 -2.98 0.91
CA ASP A 95 4.39 -2.15 1.81
C ASP A 95 4.34 -2.67 3.26
N GLY A 96 3.57 -3.72 3.56
CA GLY A 96 3.41 -4.25 4.91
C GLY A 96 2.87 -3.22 5.91
N VAL A 97 2.03 -2.29 5.45
CA VAL A 97 1.47 -1.20 6.26
C VAL A 97 0.19 -1.64 6.98
N ALA A 98 -0.57 -2.55 6.36
CA ALA A 98 -1.81 -3.09 6.89
C ALA A 98 -2.12 -4.45 6.27
N GLU A 99 -3.02 -5.20 6.91
CA GLU A 99 -3.62 -6.43 6.41
C GLU A 99 -5.03 -6.11 5.86
N PRO A 100 -5.19 -5.94 4.54
CA PRO A 100 -6.46 -5.48 3.97
C PRO A 100 -7.51 -6.59 3.93
N ILE A 101 -8.75 -6.22 4.23
CA ILE A 101 -9.94 -7.08 4.08
C ILE A 101 -10.92 -6.39 3.14
N LEU A 102 -11.12 -6.94 1.95
CA LEU A 102 -12.07 -6.43 0.97
C LEU A 102 -13.44 -7.07 1.19
N LEU A 103 -14.47 -6.24 1.35
CA LEU A 103 -15.86 -6.70 1.40
C LEU A 103 -16.52 -6.61 0.03
N GLY A 104 -17.28 -7.65 -0.33
CA GLY A 104 -18.06 -7.68 -1.56
C GLY A 104 -18.32 -9.09 -2.05
N ASP A 105 -18.82 -9.20 -3.28
CA ASP A 105 -18.90 -10.49 -3.96
C ASP A 105 -17.48 -10.92 -4.40
N PRO A 106 -16.94 -12.06 -3.91
CA PRO A 106 -15.59 -12.51 -4.25
C PRO A 106 -15.36 -12.64 -5.76
N ASP A 107 -16.37 -13.03 -6.53
CA ASP A 107 -16.22 -13.21 -7.98
C ASP A 107 -16.28 -11.87 -8.73
N ALA A 108 -16.99 -10.87 -8.21
CA ALA A 108 -16.93 -9.50 -8.72
C ALA A 108 -15.57 -8.85 -8.41
N ILE A 109 -15.09 -9.00 -7.17
CA ILE A 109 -13.79 -8.48 -6.73
C ILE A 109 -12.65 -9.04 -7.57
N ARG A 110 -12.64 -10.37 -7.81
CA ARG A 110 -11.60 -11.01 -8.64
C ARG A 110 -11.60 -10.48 -10.07
N ARG A 111 -12.78 -10.37 -10.70
CA ARG A 111 -12.89 -9.81 -12.06
C ARG A 111 -12.36 -8.39 -12.14
N GLU A 112 -12.76 -7.52 -11.21
CA GLU A 112 -12.30 -6.14 -11.22
C GLU A 112 -10.81 -6.03 -10.91
N ALA A 113 -10.28 -6.91 -10.07
CA ALA A 113 -8.84 -6.99 -9.79
C ALA A 113 -8.04 -7.39 -11.03
N ASP A 114 -8.51 -8.41 -11.77
CA ASP A 114 -7.91 -8.84 -13.03
C ASP A 114 -7.93 -7.71 -14.07
N ASP A 115 -9.08 -7.05 -14.26
CA ASP A 115 -9.23 -5.90 -15.17
C ASP A 115 -8.34 -4.72 -14.77
N ALA A 116 -8.15 -4.51 -13.46
CA ALA A 116 -7.29 -3.46 -12.92
C ALA A 116 -5.79 -3.83 -12.89
N GLY A 117 -5.43 -5.07 -13.21
CA GLY A 117 -4.06 -5.62 -13.14
C GLY A 117 -3.51 -5.72 -11.72
N VAL A 118 -4.36 -6.06 -10.75
CA VAL A 118 -4.03 -6.12 -9.32
C VAL A 118 -4.09 -7.57 -8.83
N THR A 119 -3.00 -8.07 -8.24
CA THR A 119 -3.01 -9.38 -7.56
C THR A 119 -3.70 -9.29 -6.20
N LEU A 120 -4.50 -10.30 -5.86
CA LEU A 120 -5.20 -10.42 -4.58
C LEU A 120 -4.48 -11.33 -3.57
N GLU A 121 -3.23 -11.72 -3.84
CA GLU A 121 -2.39 -12.49 -2.91
C GLU A 121 -2.26 -11.77 -1.55
N ASP A 122 -2.34 -12.49 -0.44
CA ASP A 122 -2.27 -11.93 0.92
C ASP A 122 -3.36 -10.88 1.26
N ILE A 123 -4.39 -10.71 0.40
CA ILE A 123 -5.55 -9.87 0.67
C ILE A 123 -6.74 -10.75 1.03
N THR A 124 -7.36 -10.49 2.19
CA THR A 124 -8.52 -11.26 2.62
C THR A 124 -9.77 -10.77 1.89
N LEU A 125 -10.51 -11.69 1.26
CA LEU A 125 -11.85 -11.42 0.73
C LEU A 125 -12.90 -11.91 1.70
N ALA A 126 -13.88 -11.07 2.04
CA ALA A 126 -15.00 -11.46 2.89
C ALA A 126 -16.33 -11.07 2.23
N ASN A 127 -17.22 -12.06 2.10
CA ASN A 127 -18.58 -11.83 1.60
C ASN A 127 -19.55 -11.67 2.77
N PRO A 128 -20.11 -10.47 3.01
CA PRO A 128 -21.05 -10.26 4.11
C PRO A 128 -22.31 -11.13 4.01
N ARG A 129 -22.80 -11.40 2.79
CA ARG A 129 -24.07 -12.11 2.56
C ARG A 129 -23.98 -13.61 2.90
N GLY A 130 -22.81 -14.20 2.71
CA GLY A 130 -22.53 -15.61 3.01
C GLY A 130 -21.77 -15.82 4.33
N SER A 131 -21.60 -14.77 5.14
CA SER A 131 -20.77 -14.83 6.33
C SER A 131 -21.41 -15.68 7.43
N VAL A 132 -20.63 -16.61 8.00
CA VAL A 132 -21.03 -17.36 9.20
C VAL A 132 -21.25 -16.45 10.42
N HIS A 133 -20.70 -15.25 10.40
CA HIS A 133 -20.82 -14.26 11.47
C HIS A 133 -22.02 -13.32 11.27
N LEU A 134 -22.81 -13.48 10.21
CA LEU A 134 -23.92 -12.57 9.89
C LEU A 134 -24.90 -12.43 11.06
N GLU A 135 -25.33 -13.55 11.66
CA GLU A 135 -26.26 -13.55 12.78
C GLU A 135 -25.67 -12.86 14.02
N THR A 136 -24.40 -13.17 14.34
CA THR A 136 -23.68 -12.55 15.45
C THR A 136 -23.57 -11.03 15.26
N PHE A 137 -23.22 -10.57 14.06
CA PHE A 137 -23.12 -9.14 13.76
C PHE A 137 -24.49 -8.45 13.75
N ALA A 138 -25.54 -9.13 13.27
CA ALA A 138 -26.89 -8.61 13.30
C ALA A 138 -27.40 -8.43 14.74
N GLN A 139 -27.17 -9.42 15.60
CA GLN A 139 -27.51 -9.35 17.02
C GLN A 139 -26.75 -8.22 17.72
N GLU A 140 -25.43 -8.14 17.55
CA GLU A 140 -24.60 -7.08 18.13
C GLU A 140 -25.06 -5.68 17.65
N LEU A 141 -25.38 -5.55 16.36
CA LEU A 141 -25.91 -4.31 15.81
C LEU A 141 -27.26 -3.96 16.45
N TRP A 142 -28.17 -4.92 16.58
CA TRP A 142 -29.46 -4.74 17.24
C TRP A 142 -29.30 -4.32 18.70
N GLU A 143 -28.41 -4.96 19.46
CA GLU A 143 -28.15 -4.59 20.86
C GLU A 143 -27.66 -3.15 20.99
N ARG A 144 -26.73 -2.73 20.12
CA ARG A 144 -26.23 -1.35 20.05
C ARG A 144 -27.30 -0.35 19.61
N ARG A 145 -28.26 -0.78 18.79
CA ARG A 145 -29.29 0.06 18.16
C ARG A 145 -30.65 -0.01 18.86
N ARG A 146 -30.86 -0.88 19.85
CA ARG A 146 -32.15 -1.18 20.51
C ARG A 146 -32.99 0.06 20.88
N ARG A 147 -32.36 1.18 21.25
CA ARG A 147 -33.05 2.42 21.64
C ARG A 147 -33.05 3.51 20.57
N LYS A 148 -32.53 3.24 19.37
CA LYS A 148 -32.31 4.22 18.29
C LYS A 148 -33.10 3.93 17.01
N GLY A 149 -34.01 2.94 17.03
CA GLY A 149 -34.70 2.46 15.83
C GLY A 149 -33.80 1.54 15.03
#